data_AF-A0AB33T4U9-F1
#
_entry.id   AF-A0AB33T4U9-F1
#
_cell.length_a   1.000
_cell.length_b   1.000
_cell.length_c   1.000
_cell.angle_alpha   90.00
_cell.angle_beta   90.00
_cell.angle_gamma   90.00
#
_symmetry.space_group_name_H-M   'P 1'
#
loop_
_entity.id
_entity.type
_entity.pdbx_description
1 polymer ?
#
loop_
_entity_poly.entity_id
_entity_poly.type
_entity_poly.pdbx_seq_one_letter_code
_entity_poly.pdbx_strand_id
1 'polypeptide(L)'
;MSNQFDQSSEVLCCPPGALLREPISAVAAADMAVKLKALADPVRLQLFSAIASRAGGEACVCDISAGVEVSQPTVSHHLKVLRDAGLLTSERRASWVYYTVVPEALASLSVLLGATVETVGVLA
;
A
#
# COMPACT_ATOMS: atom_id res chain seq x y z
N MET A 1 -30.41 -13.67 59.51
CA MET A 1 -30.66 -14.71 58.50
C MET A 1 -30.28 -14.09 57.16
N SER A 2 -28.98 -14.15 56.82
CA SER A 2 -28.39 -15.09 55.83
C SER A 2 -28.83 -14.71 54.41
N ASN A 3 -27.97 -13.98 53.67
CA ASN A 3 -27.08 -14.46 52.58
C ASN A 3 -27.90 -14.87 51.32
N GLN A 4 -27.55 -14.52 50.08
CA GLN A 4 -26.28 -14.46 49.36
C GLN A 4 -26.44 -13.46 48.19
N PHE A 5 -25.52 -12.52 47.97
CA PHE A 5 -24.51 -12.58 46.89
C PHE A 5 -24.87 -13.47 45.69
N ASP A 6 -25.23 -12.85 44.57
CA ASP A 6 -24.91 -13.42 43.25
C ASP A 6 -24.07 -12.39 42.49
N GLN A 7 -22.77 -12.45 42.74
CA GLN A 7 -21.77 -12.00 41.79
C GLN A 7 -21.70 -13.07 40.71
N SER A 8 -22.59 -12.99 39.72
CA SER A 8 -22.43 -13.76 38.49
C SER A 8 -21.26 -13.15 37.73
N SER A 9 -20.10 -13.79 37.91
CA SER A 9 -18.84 -13.49 37.25
C SER A 9 -19.03 -13.33 35.74
N GLU A 10 -18.73 -12.14 35.22
CA GLU A 10 -18.36 -11.99 33.82
C GLU A 10 -17.01 -12.70 33.62
N VAL A 11 -17.06 -14.02 33.41
CA VAL A 11 -15.91 -14.79 32.95
C VAL A 11 -15.67 -14.41 31.49
N LEU A 12 -14.86 -13.37 31.28
CA LEU A 12 -14.20 -13.15 29.99
C LEU A 12 -13.19 -14.28 29.81
N CYS A 13 -13.61 -15.35 29.12
CA CYS A 13 -12.88 -16.62 28.94
C CYS A 13 -11.52 -16.47 28.23
N CYS A 14 -11.26 -15.33 27.58
CA CYS A 14 -9.92 -14.93 27.18
C CYS A 14 -9.74 -13.45 27.53
N PRO A 15 -8.80 -13.07 28.43
CA PRO A 15 -8.41 -11.66 28.51
C PRO A 15 -7.93 -11.25 27.12
N PRO A 16 -8.38 -10.09 26.58
CA PRO A 16 -7.91 -9.62 25.29
C PRO A 16 -6.38 -9.58 25.37
N GLY A 17 -5.73 -10.35 24.48
CA GLY A 17 -4.28 -10.42 24.43
C GLY A 17 -3.70 -9.01 24.29
N ALA A 18 -2.53 -8.79 24.88
CA ALA A 18 -1.87 -7.48 24.82
C ALA A 18 -1.71 -7.05 23.35
N LEU A 19 -2.28 -5.89 23.01
CA LEU A 19 -2.09 -5.30 21.69
C LEU A 19 -0.66 -4.79 21.57
N LEU A 20 0.06 -5.25 20.55
CA LEU A 20 1.38 -4.71 20.20
C LEU A 20 1.26 -3.34 19.51
N ARG A 21 0.10 -3.05 18.91
CA ARG A 21 -0.22 -1.79 18.22
C ARG A 21 -1.74 -1.59 18.16
N GLU A 22 -2.16 -0.33 18.20
CA GLU A 22 -3.55 0.07 17.98
C GLU A 22 -4.02 -0.30 16.56
N PRO A 23 -5.20 -0.94 16.41
CA PRO A 23 -5.82 -1.16 15.12
C PRO A 23 -6.01 0.14 14.32
N ILE A 24 -5.97 0.04 12.99
CA ILE A 24 -6.23 1.19 12.12
C ILE A 24 -7.69 1.66 12.24
N SER A 25 -7.92 2.96 12.08
CA SER A 25 -9.28 3.52 12.06
C SER A 25 -10.07 3.04 10.84
N ALA A 26 -11.40 3.06 10.93
CA ALA A 26 -12.27 2.69 9.81
C ALA A 26 -12.01 3.51 8.53
N VAL A 27 -11.70 4.81 8.69
CA VAL A 27 -11.34 5.70 7.58
C VAL A 27 -10.02 5.27 6.93
N ALA A 28 -8.99 4.99 7.74
CA ALA A 28 -7.70 4.50 7.23
C ALA A 28 -7.84 3.14 6.55
N ALA A 29 -8.68 2.25 7.09
CA ALA A 29 -8.98 0.96 6.49
C ALA A 29 -9.65 1.10 5.10
N ALA A 30 -10.60 2.02 4.95
CA ALA A 30 -11.26 2.28 3.67
C ALA A 30 -10.27 2.80 2.61
N ASP A 31 -9.43 3.78 2.95
CA ASP A 31 -8.38 4.30 2.07
C ASP A 31 -7.38 3.20 1.67
N MET A 32 -6.95 2.42 2.65
CA MET A 32 -6.03 1.32 2.42
C MET A 32 -6.62 0.22 1.53
N ALA A 33 -7.91 -0.09 1.69
CA ALA A 33 -8.61 -1.06 0.86
C ALA A 33 -8.62 -0.64 -0.62
N VAL A 34 -8.74 0.66 -0.92
CA VAL A 34 -8.64 1.19 -2.30
C VAL A 34 -7.25 0.93 -2.88
N LYS A 35 -6.20 1.24 -2.12
CA LYS A 35 -4.79 1.02 -2.53
C LYS A 35 -4.48 -0.47 -2.75
N LEU A 36 -4.85 -1.32 -1.79
CA LEU A 36 -4.64 -2.76 -1.89
C LEU A 36 -5.43 -3.37 -3.05
N LYS A 37 -6.67 -2.92 -3.29
CA LYS A 37 -7.47 -3.36 -4.45
C LYS A 37 -6.83 -2.95 -5.78
N ALA A 38 -6.23 -1.77 -5.84
CA ALA A 38 -5.46 -1.36 -7.02
C ALA A 38 -4.20 -2.23 -7.19
N LEU A 39 -3.55 -2.69 -6.13
CA LEU A 39 -2.40 -3.59 -6.22
C LEU A 39 -2.75 -5.08 -6.44
N ALA A 40 -3.99 -5.50 -6.18
CA ALA A 40 -4.43 -6.90 -6.26
C ALA A 40 -4.58 -7.46 -7.70
N ASP A 41 -3.93 -6.85 -8.68
CA ASP A 41 -3.89 -7.29 -10.08
C ASP A 41 -2.44 -7.55 -10.48
N PRO A 42 -2.12 -8.69 -11.10
CA PRO A 42 -0.74 -9.07 -11.40
C PRO A 42 -0.01 -8.04 -12.25
N VAL A 43 -0.67 -7.48 -13.27
CA VAL A 43 -0.06 -6.52 -14.20
C VAL A 43 0.18 -5.20 -13.47
N ARG A 44 -0.79 -4.72 -12.69
CA ARG A 44 -0.63 -3.48 -11.89
C ARG A 44 0.47 -3.63 -10.85
N LEU A 45 0.57 -4.78 -10.20
CA LEU A 45 1.62 -5.05 -9.22
C LEU A 45 3.01 -5.07 -9.87
N GLN A 46 3.15 -5.70 -11.04
CA GLN A 46 4.39 -5.70 -11.82
C GLN A 46 4.79 -4.29 -12.25
N LEU A 47 3.85 -3.51 -12.80
CA LEU A 47 4.08 -2.12 -13.20
C LEU A 47 4.52 -1.27 -12.01
N PHE A 48 3.82 -1.37 -10.88
CA PHE A 48 4.16 -0.63 -9.66
C PHE A 48 5.56 -1.01 -9.15
N SER A 49 5.86 -2.31 -9.07
CA SER A 49 7.18 -2.81 -8.66
C SER A 49 8.30 -2.34 -9.59
N ALA A 50 8.06 -2.32 -10.90
CA ALA A 50 9.03 -1.85 -11.88
C ALA A 50 9.35 -0.35 -11.73
N ILE A 51 8.36 0.48 -11.37
CA ILE A 51 8.57 1.91 -11.08
C ILE A 51 9.29 2.07 -9.74
N ALA A 52 8.81 1.38 -8.69
CA ALA A 52 9.36 1.47 -7.34
C ALA A 52 10.83 1.03 -7.23
N SER A 53 11.27 0.13 -8.12
CA SER A 53 12.63 -0.39 -8.15
C SER A 53 13.63 0.52 -8.87
N ARG A 54 13.19 1.65 -9.46
CA ARG A 54 14.07 2.61 -10.13
C ARG A 54 14.66 3.61 -9.14
N ALA A 55 15.83 4.16 -9.48
CA ALA A 55 16.40 5.28 -8.75
C ALA A 55 15.40 6.44 -8.68
N GLY A 56 15.15 6.96 -7.47
CA GLY A 56 14.15 8.00 -7.23
C GLY A 56 12.69 7.54 -7.28
N GLY A 57 12.42 6.24 -7.50
CA GLY A 57 11.07 5.69 -7.58
C GLY A 57 10.26 6.24 -8.75
N GLU A 58 10.93 6.64 -9.84
CA GLU A 58 10.30 7.20 -11.03
C GLU A 58 10.69 6.47 -12.32
N ALA A 59 9.78 6.42 -13.29
CA ALA A 59 10.02 5.81 -14.60
C ALA A 59 9.21 6.48 -15.72
N CYS A 60 9.79 6.58 -16.91
CA CYS A 60 9.06 6.94 -18.13
C CYS A 60 8.11 5.80 -18.54
N VAL A 61 6.95 6.13 -19.11
CA VAL A 61 6.04 5.14 -19.74
C VAL A 61 6.75 4.24 -20.77
N CYS A 62 7.73 4.81 -21.47
CA CYS A 62 8.57 4.13 -22.44
C CYS A 62 9.41 3.01 -21.81
N ASP A 63 9.99 3.25 -20.63
CA ASP A 63 10.82 2.28 -19.95
C ASP A 63 10.01 1.23 -19.17
N ILE A 64 8.82 1.61 -18.70
CA ILE A 64 7.90 0.71 -17.99
C ILE A 64 7.36 -0.38 -18.93
N SER A 65 7.02 0.01 -20.16
CA SER A 65 6.38 -0.89 -21.13
C SER A 65 7.33 -1.99 -21.64
N ALA A 66 8.65 -1.80 -21.55
CA ALA A 66 9.63 -2.78 -22.00
C ALA A 66 9.68 -4.06 -21.12
N GLY A 67 9.17 -4.01 -19.89
CA GLY A 67 9.24 -5.11 -18.93
C GLY A 67 7.93 -5.88 -18.73
N VAL A 68 6.85 -5.55 -19.45
CA VAL A 68 5.52 -6.13 -19.23
C VAL A 68 4.91 -6.57 -20.56
N GLU A 69 4.47 -7.82 -20.66
CA GLU A 69 3.87 -8.40 -21.88
C GLU A 69 2.39 -7.98 -22.07
N VAL A 70 2.11 -6.67 -22.06
CA VAL A 70 0.77 -6.15 -22.32
C VAL A 70 0.78 -4.99 -23.31
N SER A 71 -0.34 -4.76 -23.98
CA SER A 71 -0.47 -3.66 -24.95
C SER A 71 -0.36 -2.28 -24.29
N GLN A 72 0.11 -1.28 -25.02
CA GLN A 72 0.25 0.09 -24.51
C GLN A 72 -1.08 0.72 -24.02
N PRO A 73 -2.25 0.51 -24.67
CA PRO A 73 -3.54 0.94 -24.13
C PRO A 73 -3.85 0.32 -22.76
N THR A 74 -3.48 -0.95 -22.57
CA THR A 74 -3.61 -1.68 -21.31
C THR A 74 -2.69 -1.09 -20.23
N VAL A 75 -1.43 -0.77 -20.55
CA VAL A 75 -0.49 -0.10 -19.63
C VAL A 75 -1.04 1.24 -19.15
N SER A 76 -1.50 2.09 -20.07
CA SER A 76 -2.01 3.43 -19.73
C SER A 76 -3.23 3.37 -18.81
N HIS A 77 -4.12 2.39 -19.05
CA HIS A 77 -5.27 2.15 -18.18
C HIS A 77 -4.83 1.73 -16.76
N HIS A 78 -3.90 0.78 -16.66
CA HIS A 78 -3.38 0.33 -15.37
C HIS A 78 -2.68 1.43 -14.58
N LEU A 79 -1.85 2.26 -15.24
CA LEU A 79 -1.18 3.39 -14.62
C LEU A 79 -2.18 4.45 -14.14
N LYS A 80 -3.27 4.66 -14.87
CA LYS A 80 -4.38 5.52 -14.41
C LYS A 80 -5.02 4.97 -13.13
N VAL A 81 -5.35 3.68 -13.08
CA VAL A 81 -5.94 3.05 -11.88
C VAL A 81 -5.03 3.20 -10.67
N LEU A 82 -3.72 2.99 -10.83
CA LEU A 82 -2.74 3.15 -9.75
C LEU A 82 -2.64 4.61 -9.26
N ARG A 83 -2.64 5.58 -10.19
CA ARG A 83 -2.65 7.01 -9.83
C ARG A 83 -3.94 7.41 -9.11
N ASP A 84 -5.09 6.99 -9.64
CA ASP A 84 -6.39 7.33 -9.07
C ASP A 84 -6.58 6.68 -7.67
N ALA A 85 -5.86 5.60 -7.36
CA ALA A 85 -5.75 5.00 -6.02
C ALA A 85 -4.72 5.69 -5.10
N GLY A 86 -4.02 6.74 -5.57
CA GLY A 86 -3.03 7.48 -4.79
C GLY A 86 -1.69 6.76 -4.60
N LEU A 87 -1.38 5.74 -5.41
CA LEU A 87 -0.11 5.00 -5.36
C LEU A 87 0.98 5.66 -6.21
N LEU A 88 0.58 6.33 -7.30
CA LEU A 88 1.47 6.99 -8.23
C LEU A 88 1.06 8.46 -8.42
N THR A 89 2.02 9.29 -8.78
CA THR A 89 1.82 10.58 -9.43
C THR A 89 2.34 10.52 -10.86
N SER A 90 2.01 11.52 -11.67
CA SER A 90 2.52 11.61 -13.03
C SER A 90 2.92 13.04 -13.37
N GLU A 91 4.05 13.21 -14.04
CA GLU A 91 4.57 14.49 -14.50
C GLU A 91 4.89 14.41 -16.00
N ARG A 92 4.48 15.42 -16.77
CA ARG A 92 4.85 15.52 -18.19
C ARG A 92 6.13 16.35 -18.32
N ARG A 93 7.20 15.71 -18.79
CA ARG A 93 8.49 16.33 -19.08
C ARG A 93 8.72 16.33 -20.59
N ALA A 94 8.49 17.49 -21.21
CA ALA A 94 8.48 17.68 -22.66
C ALA A 94 7.52 16.70 -23.39
N SER A 95 8.07 15.76 -24.17
CA SER A 95 7.31 14.78 -24.94
C SER A 95 6.92 13.52 -24.15
N TRP A 96 7.43 13.35 -22.93
CA TRP A 96 7.31 12.11 -22.16
C TRP A 96 6.53 12.31 -20.86
N VAL A 97 5.86 11.25 -20.41
CA VAL A 97 5.18 11.20 -19.11
C VAL A 97 5.95 10.26 -18.19
N TYR A 98 6.31 10.80 -17.03
CA TYR A 98 6.96 10.07 -15.96
C TYR A 98 5.94 9.74 -14.89
N TYR A 99 6.06 8.55 -14.31
CA TYR A 99 5.29 8.10 -13.17
C TYR A 99 6.22 7.93 -11.98
N THR A 100 5.80 8.43 -10.83
CA THR A 100 6.58 8.39 -9.59
C THR A 100 5.74 7.77 -8.50
N VAL A 101 6.35 6.92 -7.66
CA VAL A 101 5.66 6.35 -6.51
C VAL A 101 5.43 7.42 -5.45
N VAL A 102 4.24 7.44 -4.86
CA VAL A 102 3.92 8.31 -3.72
C VAL A 102 4.56 7.73 -2.46
N PRO A 103 5.57 8.38 -1.85
CA PRO A 103 6.29 7.84 -0.70
C PRO A 103 5.39 7.54 0.50
N GLU A 104 4.39 8.40 0.74
CA GLU A 104 3.44 8.27 1.85
C GLU A 104 2.56 7.02 1.69
N ALA A 105 2.23 6.64 0.44
CA ALA A 105 1.44 5.45 0.15
C ALA A 105 2.25 4.17 0.44
N LEU A 106 3.53 4.14 0.04
CA LEU A 106 4.44 3.04 0.38
C LEU A 106 4.67 2.93 1.90
N ALA A 107 4.91 4.05 2.58
CA ALA A 107 5.12 4.07 4.02
C ALA A 107 3.88 3.55 4.78
N SER A 108 2.69 3.92 4.33
CA SER A 108 1.44 3.42 4.93
C SER A 108 1.26 1.91 4.71
N LEU A 109 1.60 1.40 3.52
CA LEU A 109 1.55 -0.03 3.20
C LEU A 109 2.56 -0.83 4.01
N SER A 110 3.81 -0.35 4.13
CA SER A 110 4.85 -1.05 4.88
C SER A 110 4.51 -1.15 6.37
N VAL A 111 4.03 -0.05 6.96
CA VAL A 111 3.58 0.00 8.36
C VAL A 111 2.43 -0.97 8.61
N LEU A 112 1.46 -1.07 7.68
CA LEU A 112 0.34 -1.99 7.81
C LEU A 112 0.78 -3.46 7.75
N LEU A 113 1.66 -3.79 6.79
CA LEU A 113 2.11 -5.16 6.57
C LEU A 113 3.17 -5.61 7.59
N GLY A 114 3.57 -4.73 8.51
CA GLY A 114 4.66 -5.01 9.45
C GLY A 114 6.02 -5.15 8.76
N ALA A 115 6.14 -4.67 7.52
CA ALA A 115 7.40 -4.64 6.81
C ALA A 115 8.23 -3.48 7.38
N THR A 116 9.16 -3.80 8.28
CA THR A 116 10.21 -2.87 8.66
C THR A 116 11.09 -2.65 7.45
N VAL A 117 10.97 -1.48 6.81
CA VAL A 117 11.88 -1.07 5.75
C VAL A 117 13.22 -0.80 6.42
N GLU A 118 14.14 -1.77 6.37
CA GLU A 118 15.56 -1.43 6.53
C GLU A 118 15.88 -0.47 5.38
N THR A 119 16.05 0.80 5.72
CA THR A 119 16.62 1.78 4.81
C THR A 119 18.00 1.27 4.42
N VAL A 120 18.09 0.61 3.27
CA VAL A 120 19.37 0.37 2.60
C VAL A 120 19.93 1.75 2.34
N GLY A 121 20.90 2.14 3.16
CA GLY A 121 21.59 3.42 3.04
C GLY A 121 22.15 3.55 1.64
N VAL A 122 21.64 4.53 0.89
CA VAL A 122 22.39 5.14 -0.21
C VAL A 122 23.55 5.86 0.45
N LEU A 123 24.68 5.16 0.60
CA LEU A 123 25.96 5.79 0.86
C LEU A 123 26.38 6.55 -0.40
N ALA A 124 26.91 7.75 -0.13
CA ALA A 124 27.37 8.78 -1.05
C ALA A 124 28.26 8.28 -2.20
#